data_AF-A0A1V6BP24-F1
#
_entry.id   AF-A0A1V6BP24-F1
#
_cell.length_a   1.000
_cell.length_b   1.000
_cell.length_c   1.000
_cell.angle_alpha   90.00
_cell.angle_beta   90.00
_cell.angle_gamma   90.00
#
_symmetry.space_group_name_H-M   'P 1'
#
loop_
_entity.id
_entity.type
_entity.pdbx_description
1 polymer ?
#
loop_
_entity_poly.entity_id
_entity_poly.type
_entity_poly.pdbx_seq_one_letter_code
_entity_poly.pdbx_strand_id
1 'polypeptide(L)'
;MDALLDKKRVRKVKQTDVERFLREITECQEQRYKSVGLGWDYRFEAPQKVGSALVSDDTVIHMAFFAIEEAEKAGYMSSLSRRRGYRVN
;
A
#
# COMPACT_ATOMS: atom_id res chain seq x y z
N MET A 1 6.47 3.35 -5.81
CA MET A 1 5.66 3.71 -4.64
C MET A 1 6.28 4.98 -4.09
N ASP A 2 5.60 6.11 -4.29
CA ASP A 2 6.19 7.42 -4.10
C ASP A 2 5.78 7.97 -2.73
N ALA A 3 6.74 8.45 -1.95
CA ALA A 3 6.44 8.92 -0.61
C ALA A 3 5.71 10.27 -0.67
N LEU A 4 4.41 10.24 -0.36
CA LEU A 4 3.58 11.40 -0.07
C LEU A 4 3.68 11.69 1.43
N LEU A 5 4.03 12.93 1.77
CA LEU A 5 4.35 13.32 3.13
C LEU A 5 3.26 14.23 3.67
N ASP A 6 2.25 13.63 4.30
CA ASP A 6 1.22 14.36 5.00
C ASP A 6 1.26 14.07 6.51
N LYS A 7 1.26 15.13 7.33
CA LYS A 7 1.22 15.01 8.80
C LYS A 7 -0.23 14.90 9.25
N LYS A 8 -0.83 13.74 8.99
CA LYS A 8 -2.18 13.45 9.48
C LYS A 8 -2.16 13.28 11.00
N ARG A 9 -3.15 13.86 11.69
CA ARG A 9 -3.32 13.66 13.14
C ARG A 9 -3.57 12.18 13.40
N VAL A 10 -2.78 11.57 14.29
CA VAL A 10 -2.98 10.17 14.69
C VAL A 10 -4.30 10.07 15.46
N ARG A 11 -5.29 9.39 14.89
CA ARG A 11 -6.53 9.03 15.60
C ARG A 11 -6.37 7.66 16.27
N LYS A 12 -7.08 7.42 17.37
CA LYS A 12 -7.18 6.08 17.96
C LYS A 12 -7.91 5.14 16.99
N VAL A 13 -7.28 4.01 16.68
CA VAL A 13 -7.84 2.94 15.83
C VAL A 13 -8.67 2.00 16.70
N LYS A 14 -9.87 1.63 16.23
CA LYS A 14 -10.72 0.62 16.89
C LYS A 14 -10.58 -0.73 16.17
N GLN A 15 -10.90 -1.83 16.86
CA GLN A 15 -10.91 -3.17 16.27
C GLN A 15 -11.78 -3.24 14.99
N THR A 16 -12.94 -2.59 15.01
CA THR A 16 -13.85 -2.50 13.87
C THR A 16 -13.23 -1.82 12.65
N ASP A 17 -12.27 -0.91 12.84
CA ASP A 17 -11.54 -0.29 11.73
C ASP A 17 -10.58 -1.28 11.05
N VAL A 18 -9.98 -2.18 11.83
CA VAL A 18 -9.07 -3.24 11.33
C VAL A 18 -9.87 -4.28 10.55
N GLU A 19 -10.99 -4.75 11.10
CA GLU A 19 -11.87 -5.71 10.43
C GLU A 19 -12.41 -5.17 9.11
N ARG A 20 -12.86 -3.90 9.11
CA ARG A 20 -13.30 -3.24 7.88
C ARG A 20 -12.17 -3.15 6.87
N PHE A 21 -10.96 -2.78 7.29
CA PHE A 21 -9.80 -2.72 6.41
C PHE A 21 -9.50 -4.08 5.76
N LEU A 22 -9.48 -5.15 6.55
CA LEU A 22 -9.23 -6.51 6.05
C LEU A 22 -10.33 -6.98 5.08
N ARG A 23 -11.58 -6.60 5.31
CA ARG A 23 -12.66 -6.88 4.36
C ARG A 23 -12.47 -6.12 3.05
N GLU A 24 -12.20 -4.82 3.13
CA GLU A 24 -12.04 -3.97 1.94
C GLU A 24 -10.86 -4.42 1.04
N ILE A 25 -9.76 -4.94 1.61
CA ILE A 25 -8.65 -5.44 0.79
C ILE A 25 -9.01 -6.69 -0.02
N THR A 26 -9.97 -7.50 0.43
CA THR A 26 -10.44 -8.68 -0.33
C THR A 26 -11.30 -8.31 -1.54
N GLU A 27 -11.85 -7.09 -1.55
CA GLU A 27 -12.67 -6.55 -2.64
C GLU A 27 -11.82 -5.80 -3.68
N CYS A 28 -10.50 -5.69 -3.47
CA CYS A 28 -9.59 -5.02 -4.40
C CYS A 28 -9.40 -5.83 -5.69
N GLN A 29 -9.29 -5.13 -6.82
CA GLN A 29 -8.97 -5.76 -8.09
C GLN A 29 -7.49 -6.14 -8.11
N GLU A 30 -7.20 -7.38 -8.47
CA GLU A 30 -5.83 -7.88 -8.61
C GLU A 30 -5.34 -7.81 -10.07
N GLN A 31 -4.09 -7.42 -10.22
CA GLN A 31 -3.33 -7.51 -11.45
C GLN A 31 -2.06 -8.32 -11.17
N ARG A 32 -1.82 -9.35 -11.97
CA ARG A 32 -0.70 -10.28 -11.77
C ARG A 32 0.35 -10.08 -12.86
N TYR A 33 1.59 -9.91 -12.44
CA TYR A 33 2.74 -9.78 -13.32
C TYR A 33 3.76 -10.87 -13.03
N LYS A 34 4.37 -11.41 -14.08
CA LYS A 34 5.48 -12.34 -13.91
C LYS A 34 6.68 -11.57 -13.34
N SER A 35 7.24 -12.06 -12.23
CA SER A 35 8.46 -11.49 -11.67
C SER A 35 9.61 -11.59 -12.68
N VAL A 36 10.54 -10.63 -12.66
CA VAL A 36 11.77 -10.72 -13.46
C VAL A 36 12.63 -11.90 -13.00
N GLY A 37 12.54 -12.26 -11.72
CA GLY A 37 13.13 -13.46 -11.15
C GLY A 37 12.12 -14.61 -11.05
N LEU A 38 11.99 -15.17 -9.86
CA LEU A 38 11.03 -16.24 -9.56
C LEU A 38 9.73 -15.66 -9.00
N GLY A 39 8.63 -16.37 -9.25
CA GLY A 39 7.32 -16.03 -8.71
C GLY A 39 6.55 -14.95 -9.48
N TRP A 40 5.62 -14.33 -8.76
CA TRP A 40 4.61 -13.43 -9.29
C TRP A 40 4.42 -12.21 -8.39
N ASP A 41 4.37 -11.04 -9.03
CA ASP A 41 4.04 -9.76 -8.40
C ASP A 41 2.54 -9.53 -8.57
N TYR A 42 1.81 -9.51 -7.46
CA TYR A 42 0.40 -9.15 -7.40
C TYR A 42 0.29 -7.70 -7.01
N ARG A 43 -0.48 -6.93 -7.77
CA ARG A 43 -0.81 -5.54 -7.47
C ARG A 43 -2.31 -5.42 -7.28
N PHE A 44 -2.70 -4.83 -6.17
CA PHE A 44 -4.08 -4.63 -5.79
C PHE A 44 -4.43 -3.16 -5.91
N GLU A 45 -5.50 -2.86 -6.64
CA GLU A 45 -6.01 -1.51 -6.77
C GLU A 45 -7.50 -1.44 -6.46
N ALA A 46 -7.87 -0.47 -5.64
CA ALA A 46 -9.23 -0.01 -5.41
C ALA A 46 -9.22 1.52 -5.25
N PRO A 47 -10.38 2.21 -5.22
CA PRO A 47 -10.42 3.67 -5.11
C PRO A 47 -9.64 4.21 -3.91
N GLN A 48 -9.77 3.58 -2.73
CA GLN A 48 -9.18 4.03 -1.46
C GLN A 48 -8.16 3.06 -0.86
N LYS A 49 -7.74 2.04 -1.62
CA LYS A 49 -6.79 1.02 -1.17
C LYS A 49 -5.84 0.67 -2.31
N VAL A 50 -4.58 0.46 -1.95
CA VAL A 50 -3.58 -0.13 -2.82
C VAL A 50 -2.77 -1.13 -2.04
N GLY A 51 -2.29 -2.16 -2.73
CA GLY A 51 -1.42 -3.14 -2.12
C GLY A 51 -0.57 -3.88 -3.11
N SER A 52 0.40 -4.60 -2.59
CA SER A 52 1.22 -5.53 -3.37
C SER A 52 1.47 -6.80 -2.58
N ALA A 53 1.57 -7.93 -3.29
CA ALA A 53 2.02 -9.19 -2.73
C ALA A 53 3.00 -9.89 -3.66
N LEU A 54 4.06 -10.45 -3.08
CA LEU A 54 5.03 -11.29 -3.77
C LEU A 54 4.76 -12.75 -3.43
N VAL A 55 4.53 -13.56 -4.46
CA VAL A 55 4.23 -14.99 -4.32
C VAL A 55 5.27 -15.82 -5.08
N SER A 56 5.86 -16.81 -4.42
CA SER A 56 6.69 -17.84 -5.05
C SER A 56 6.28 -19.20 -4.52
N ASP A 57 6.24 -20.21 -5.38
CA ASP A 57 5.90 -21.60 -5.01
C ASP A 57 4.63 -21.69 -4.15
N ASP A 58 3.56 -21.02 -4.64
CA ASP A 58 2.25 -20.91 -4.00
C ASP A 58 2.26 -20.34 -2.57
N THR A 59 3.36 -19.69 -2.17
CA THR A 59 3.57 -19.10 -0.85
C THR A 59 3.71 -17.58 -0.94
N VAL A 60 2.96 -16.85 -0.11
CA VAL A 60 3.08 -15.39 0.01
C VAL A 60 4.33 -15.06 0.83
N ILE A 61 5.34 -14.49 0.19
CA ILE A 61 6.61 -14.11 0.83
C ILE A 61 6.44 -12.78 1.57
N HIS A 62 5.77 -11.82 0.92
CA HIS A 62 5.58 -10.49 1.46
C HIS A 62 4.28 -9.89 0.93
N MET A 63 3.61 -9.12 1.78
CA MET A 63 2.36 -8.45 1.45
C MET A 63 2.29 -7.13 2.20
N ALA A 64 1.90 -6.07 1.50
CA ALA A 64 1.75 -4.75 2.06
C ALA A 64 0.52 -4.07 1.46
N PHE A 65 -0.35 -3.55 2.32
CA PHE A 65 -1.57 -2.84 1.95
C PHE A 65 -1.64 -1.49 2.65
N PHE A 66 -2.15 -0.51 1.93
CA PHE A 66 -2.23 0.87 2.38
C PHE A 66 -3.60 1.44 2.07
N ALA A 67 -4.13 2.19 3.04
CA ALA A 67 -5.22 3.11 2.78
C ALA A 67 -4.67 4.35 2.09
N ILE A 68 -5.35 4.77 1.03
CA ILE A 68 -5.03 5.98 0.29
C ILE A 68 -6.28 6.81 0.09
N GLU A 69 -6.11 8.12 -0.06
CA GLU A 69 -7.14 9.00 -0.57
C GLU A 69 -7.04 9.09 -2.10
N GLU A 70 -8.15 9.32 -2.81
CA GLU A 70 -8.12 9.45 -4.28
C GLU A 70 -7.17 10.57 -4.74
N ALA A 71 -7.08 11.65 -3.96
CA ALA A 71 -6.12 12.74 -4.20
C ALA A 71 -4.65 12.30 -4.10
N GLU A 72 -4.35 11.27 -3.31
CA GLU A 72 -3.00 10.71 -3.16
C GLU A 72 -2.59 9.90 -4.41
N LYS A 73 -3.53 9.42 -5.24
CA LYS A 73 -3.18 8.78 -6.52
C LYS A 73 -2.63 9.76 -7.57
N ALA A 74 -2.92 11.06 -7.44
CA ALA A 74 -2.64 12.06 -8.47
C ALA A 74 -1.43 12.97 -8.17
N GLY A 75 -0.63 12.65 -7.14
CA GLY A 75 0.48 13.50 -6.70
C GLY A 75 1.86 13.10 -7.24
N TYR A 76 2.73 14.08 -7.47
CA TYR A 76 4.17 13.83 -7.71
C TYR A 76 4.90 13.45 -6.43
N MET A 77 5.97 12.66 -6.55
CA MET A 77 6.84 12.33 -5.44
C MET A 77 7.33 13.59 -4.70
N SER A 78 7.20 13.60 -3.38
CA SER A 78 7.74 14.69 -2.56
C SER A 78 9.26 14.82 -2.75
N SER A 79 9.76 16.06 -2.79
CA SER A 79 11.19 16.34 -2.98
C SER A 79 12.06 15.64 -1.92
N LEU A 80 13.31 15.33 -2.29
CA LEU A 80 14.26 14.64 -1.40
C LEU A 80 14.41 15.35 -0.04
N SER A 81 14.49 16.68 -0.06
CA SER A 81 14.60 17.50 1.16
C SER A 81 13.43 17.24 2.12
N ARG A 82 12.19 17.24 1.59
CA ARG A 82 10.99 17.00 2.38
C ARG A 82 10.96 15.57 2.93
N ARG A 83 11.38 14.58 2.13
CA ARG A 83 11.40 13.15 2.53
C ARG A 83 12.42 12.84 3.62
N ARG A 84 13.56 13.54 3.66
CA ARG A 84 14.59 13.31 4.69
C ARG A 84 14.08 13.59 6.11
N GLY A 85 13.19 14.56 6.29
CA GLY A 85 12.63 14.92 7.61
C GLY A 85 11.72 13.86 8.24
N TYR A 86 11.37 12.79 7.52
CA TYR A 86 10.52 11.69 8.01
C TYR A 86 11.29 10.37 8.18
N ARG A 87 12.61 10.38 7.98
CA ARG A 87 13.45 9.23 8.34
C ARG A 87 13.60 9.22 9.86
N VAL A 88 13.11 8.16 10.49
CA VAL A 88 13.32 7.88 11.90
C VAL A 88 14.78 7.44 12.05
N ASN A 89 15.57 8.14 12.88
CA ASN A 89 16.87 7.67 13.38
C ASN A 89 16.65 6.88 14.66
#